data_AF-A0A6V7KXN2-F1
#
_entry.id   AF-A0A6V7KXN2-F1
#
_cell.length_a   1.000
_cell.length_b   1.000
_cell.length_c   1.000
_cell.angle_alpha   90.00
_cell.angle_beta   90.00
_cell.angle_gamma   90.00
#
_symmetry.space_group_name_H-M   'P 1'
#
loop_
_entity.id
_entity.type
_entity.pdbx_description
1 polymer ?
#
loop_
_entity_poly.entity_id
_entity_poly.type
_entity_poly.pdbx_seq_one_letter_code
_entity_poly.pdbx_strand_id
1 'polypeptide(L)'
;MSLLRDWRQALQTPHVYRVGNSSVRVQNQCLIVLIILLVPFMFFVYPRITSPDCPVIKNECKMCADYEYNATYPVSAPVRTPPGITYKVAIISDLDTDSKVADKGVWVSYLKRGSLTWNPSTRKVTAKFDNDQVTLSSNIAMKDRAMELSELVTFDGKVLSFDDRTGLVFQIEGNKIYPWIILMDGDGKTAK
;
A
#
# COMPACT_ATOMS: atom_id res chain seq x y z
N MET A 1 57.20 -25.20 64.52
CA MET A 1 57.47 -23.74 64.44
C MET A 1 58.27 -23.33 63.19
N SER A 2 58.55 -24.24 62.24
CA SER A 2 59.34 -23.96 61.02
C SER A 2 58.52 -23.44 59.83
N LEU A 3 57.27 -23.90 59.68
CA LEU A 3 56.46 -23.60 58.49
C LEU A 3 56.21 -22.09 58.28
N LEU A 4 55.95 -21.33 59.35
CA LEU A 4 55.68 -19.89 59.27
C LEU A 4 56.89 -19.06 58.84
N ARG A 5 58.11 -19.58 59.02
CA ARG A 5 59.35 -18.87 58.67
C ARG A 5 59.58 -18.90 57.15
N ASP A 6 59.25 -20.01 56.50
CA ASP A 6 59.40 -20.18 55.06
C ASP A 6 58.41 -19.32 54.27
N TRP A 7 57.17 -19.16 54.77
CA TRP A 7 56.17 -18.28 54.15
C TRP A 7 56.56 -16.81 54.16
N ARG A 8 57.24 -16.34 55.21
CA ARG A 8 57.77 -14.98 55.24
C ARG A 8 58.89 -14.77 54.24
N GLN A 9 59.72 -15.79 54.03
CA GLN A 9 60.84 -15.71 53.10
C GLN A 9 60.37 -15.69 51.64
N ALA A 10 59.31 -16.43 51.31
CA ALA A 10 58.69 -16.44 49.98
C ALA A 10 58.02 -15.09 49.61
N LEU A 11 57.50 -14.34 50.59
CA LEU A 11 56.86 -13.04 50.34
C LEU A 11 57.87 -11.88 50.25
N GLN A 12 59.11 -12.08 50.67
CA GLN A 12 60.15 -11.04 50.65
C GLN A 12 61.12 -11.16 49.47
N THR A 13 60.97 -12.16 48.60
CA THR A 13 61.78 -12.23 47.38
C THR A 13 61.31 -11.17 46.38
N PRO A 14 62.15 -10.20 45.99
CA PRO A 14 61.77 -9.20 44.99
C PRO A 14 61.46 -9.90 43.66
N HIS A 15 60.34 -9.54 43.03
CA HIS A 15 59.94 -10.08 41.74
C HIS A 15 60.96 -9.67 40.67
N VAL A 16 61.76 -10.63 40.21
CA VAL A 16 62.67 -10.44 39.08
C VAL A 16 61.84 -10.46 37.80
N TYR A 17 61.38 -9.28 37.35
CA TYR A 17 60.76 -9.16 36.02
C TYR A 17 61.85 -8.79 35.00
N ARG A 18 61.96 -9.61 33.96
CA ARG A 18 62.90 -9.39 32.86
C ARG A 18 62.20 -8.52 31.84
N VAL A 19 62.53 -7.23 31.77
CA VAL A 19 62.06 -6.36 30.68
C VAL A 19 62.77 -6.80 29.41
N GLY A 20 62.09 -7.58 28.58
CA GLY A 20 62.57 -7.94 27.25
C GLY A 20 62.61 -6.68 26.39
N ASN A 21 63.81 -6.25 25.99
CA ASN A 21 63.99 -5.21 24.97
C ASN A 21 63.70 -5.80 23.59
N SER A 22 62.42 -6.02 23.27
CA SER A 22 62.03 -6.45 21.93
C SER A 22 61.92 -5.21 21.03
N SER A 23 62.99 -4.89 20.31
CA SER A 23 62.92 -3.96 19.20
C SER A 23 62.04 -4.58 18.10
N VAL A 24 60.82 -4.08 17.91
CA VAL A 24 59.93 -4.55 16.84
C VAL A 24 60.53 -4.14 15.50
N ARG A 25 61.11 -5.12 14.78
CA ARG A 25 61.66 -4.90 13.44
C ARG A 25 60.56 -5.19 12.43
N VAL A 26 59.92 -4.14 11.95
CA VAL A 26 58.91 -4.24 10.90
C VAL A 26 59.62 -4.51 9.58
N GLN A 27 59.51 -5.74 9.08
CA GLN A 27 60.11 -6.13 7.81
C GLN A 27 59.26 -5.58 6.65
N ASN A 28 59.87 -4.85 5.71
CA ASN A 28 59.15 -4.17 4.62
C ASN A 28 58.21 -5.09 3.82
N GLN A 29 58.54 -6.38 3.72
CA GLN A 29 57.70 -7.38 3.06
C GLN A 29 56.36 -7.60 3.77
N CYS A 30 56.33 -7.64 5.10
CA CYS A 30 55.07 -7.74 5.87
C CYS A 30 54.22 -6.49 5.70
N LEU A 31 54.85 -5.32 5.56
CA LEU A 31 54.15 -4.05 5.35
C LEU A 31 53.47 -4.01 3.97
N ILE A 32 54.14 -4.52 2.94
CA ILE A 32 53.57 -4.65 1.59
C ILE A 32 52.35 -5.58 1.59
N VAL A 33 52.44 -6.74 2.26
CA VAL A 33 51.32 -7.69 2.35
C VAL A 33 50.11 -7.06 3.07
N LEU A 34 50.34 -6.30 4.15
CA LEU A 34 49.27 -5.60 4.86
C LEU A 34 48.56 -4.57 3.97
N ILE A 35 49.29 -3.81 3.16
CA ILE A 35 48.70 -2.83 2.23
C ILE A 35 47.88 -3.55 1.16
N ILE A 36 48.40 -4.64 0.58
CA ILE A 36 47.68 -5.42 -0.44
C ILE A 36 46.37 -6.01 0.09
N LEU A 37 46.27 -6.32 1.39
CA LEU A 37 45.03 -6.81 2.00
C LEU A 37 44.08 -5.68 2.40
N LEU A 38 44.60 -4.58 2.95
CA LEU A 38 43.78 -3.47 3.46
C LEU A 38 43.15 -2.63 2.36
N VAL A 39 43.86 -2.40 1.24
CA VAL A 39 43.36 -1.59 0.13
C VAL A 39 42.09 -2.19 -0.51
N PRO A 40 42.06 -3.46 -0.97
CA PRO A 40 40.85 -4.04 -1.54
C PRO A 40 39.76 -4.19 -0.48
N PHE A 41 40.10 -4.49 0.78
CA PHE A 41 39.12 -4.53 1.87
C PHE A 41 38.45 -3.16 2.06
N MET A 42 39.23 -2.07 2.04
CA MET A 42 38.70 -0.71 2.08
C MET A 42 37.82 -0.44 0.86
N PHE A 43 38.24 -0.79 -0.37
CA PHE A 43 37.42 -0.60 -1.57
C PHE A 43 36.12 -1.43 -1.57
N PHE A 44 36.08 -2.59 -0.91
CA PHE A 44 34.87 -3.41 -0.78
C PHE A 44 33.94 -2.94 0.34
N VAL A 45 34.49 -2.48 1.46
CA VAL A 45 33.73 -2.12 2.67
C VAL A 45 33.34 -0.65 2.68
N TYR A 46 34.16 0.25 2.13
CA TYR A 46 33.89 1.69 2.10
C TYR A 46 32.58 2.03 1.37
N PRO A 47 32.29 1.53 0.15
CA PRO A 47 30.99 1.79 -0.48
C PRO A 47 29.83 1.16 0.28
N ARG A 48 30.04 0.11 1.08
CA ARG A 48 28.97 -0.50 1.91
C ARG A 48 28.65 0.35 3.14
N ILE A 49 29.64 1.05 3.70
CA ILE A 49 29.47 1.94 4.87
C ILE A 49 29.04 3.34 4.44
N THR A 50 29.52 3.83 3.30
CA THR A 50 29.26 5.19 2.80
C THR A 50 28.34 5.24 1.60
N SER A 51 27.60 4.17 1.29
CA SER A 51 26.35 4.35 0.55
C SER A 51 25.38 4.97 1.55
N PRO A 52 25.08 6.28 1.49
CA PRO A 52 23.80 6.68 2.03
C PRO A 52 22.82 5.92 1.16
N ASP A 53 22.04 5.01 1.75
CA ASP A 53 20.73 4.73 1.18
C ASP A 53 20.18 6.11 0.84
N CYS A 54 19.98 6.37 -0.47
CA CYS A 54 19.37 7.61 -0.90
C CYS A 54 18.17 7.81 0.02
N PRO A 55 18.01 8.96 0.69
CA PRO A 55 16.72 9.27 1.24
C PRO A 55 15.84 9.39 0.00
N VAL A 56 15.20 8.28 -0.38
CA VAL A 56 13.87 8.33 -0.95
C VAL A 56 13.20 9.28 0.00
N ILE A 57 12.87 10.48 -0.49
CA ILE A 57 12.01 11.41 0.20
C ILE A 57 10.70 10.63 0.33
N LYS A 58 10.61 9.76 1.33
CA LYS A 58 9.37 9.38 1.95
C LYS A 58 8.96 10.69 2.58
N ASN A 59 8.18 11.45 1.82
CA ASN A 59 7.19 12.30 2.44
C ASN A 59 6.33 11.34 3.27
N GLU A 60 6.80 11.01 4.46
CA GLU A 60 6.00 10.38 5.49
C GLU A 60 4.97 11.44 5.85
N CYS A 61 3.88 11.45 5.07
CA CYS A 61 2.63 11.98 5.54
C CYS A 61 2.36 11.19 6.82
N LYS A 62 2.77 11.76 7.97
CA LYS A 62 2.58 11.16 9.29
C LYS A 62 1.10 10.90 9.60
N MET A 63 0.21 11.52 8.82
CA MET A 63 -1.24 11.34 8.86
C MET A 63 -1.77 10.16 8.02
N CYS A 64 -0.95 9.55 7.16
CA CYS A 64 -1.31 8.36 6.38
C CYS A 64 -0.75 7.06 6.98
N ALA A 65 -0.01 7.13 8.10
CA ALA A 65 0.63 5.97 8.71
C ALA A 65 -0.36 5.02 9.40
N ASP A 66 -1.56 5.49 9.74
CA ASP A 66 -2.58 4.71 10.47
C ASP A 66 -3.70 4.15 9.58
N TYR A 67 -3.71 4.46 8.28
CA TYR A 67 -4.72 3.95 7.36
C TYR A 67 -4.15 2.83 6.49
N GLU A 68 -4.60 1.61 6.76
CA GLU A 68 -4.29 0.45 5.93
C GLU A 68 -5.26 0.38 4.74
N TYR A 69 -4.74 0.62 3.54
CA TYR A 69 -5.52 0.55 2.31
C TYR A 69 -5.99 -0.87 2.03
N ASN A 70 -7.29 -1.05 1.80
CA ASN A 70 -7.84 -2.33 1.41
C ASN A 70 -7.69 -2.57 -0.10
N ALA A 71 -6.65 -3.32 -0.47
CA ALA A 71 -6.34 -3.66 -1.87
C ALA A 71 -7.22 -4.78 -2.46
N THR A 72 -8.35 -5.16 -1.82
CA THR A 72 -9.24 -6.20 -2.32
C THR A 72 -9.84 -5.82 -3.67
N TYR A 73 -9.48 -6.57 -4.71
CA TYR A 73 -10.06 -6.43 -6.04
C TYR A 73 -10.07 -7.78 -6.78
N PRO A 74 -11.19 -8.18 -7.40
CA PRO A 74 -12.53 -7.59 -7.28
C PRO A 74 -13.12 -7.73 -5.86
N VAL A 75 -14.16 -6.95 -5.52
CA VAL A 75 -14.82 -7.00 -4.20
C VAL A 75 -15.38 -8.40 -3.90
N SER A 76 -15.86 -9.10 -4.92
CA SER A 76 -16.30 -10.49 -4.83
C SER A 76 -15.26 -11.41 -5.45
N ALA A 77 -14.81 -12.43 -4.70
CA ALA A 77 -13.84 -13.40 -5.19
C ALA A 77 -14.34 -14.11 -6.47
N PRO A 78 -13.50 -14.26 -7.51
CA PRO A 78 -13.86 -15.02 -8.71
C PRO A 78 -14.15 -16.49 -8.39
N VAL A 79 -15.15 -17.06 -9.05
CA VAL A 79 -15.57 -18.46 -8.86
C VAL A 79 -15.10 -19.30 -10.04
N ARG A 80 -14.39 -20.40 -9.77
CA ARG A 80 -14.03 -21.39 -10.79
C ARG A 80 -15.23 -22.30 -11.05
N THR A 81 -15.68 -22.33 -12.30
CA THR A 81 -16.78 -23.16 -12.77
C THR A 81 -16.27 -24.12 -13.85
N PRO A 82 -16.96 -25.24 -14.15
CA PRO A 82 -16.57 -26.13 -15.25
C PRO A 82 -16.27 -25.42 -16.60
N PRO A 83 -17.05 -24.40 -17.03
CA PRO A 83 -16.75 -23.68 -18.27
C PRO A 83 -15.58 -22.67 -18.17
N GLY A 84 -15.10 -22.31 -16.97
CA GLY A 84 -14.00 -21.35 -16.81
C GLY A 84 -14.04 -20.55 -15.51
N ILE A 85 -13.72 -19.26 -15.58
CA ILE A 85 -13.69 -18.37 -14.40
C ILE A 85 -14.85 -17.38 -14.51
N THR A 86 -15.67 -17.31 -13.46
CA THR A 86 -16.84 -16.43 -13.38
C THR A 86 -16.58 -15.28 -12.41
N TYR A 87 -16.77 -14.05 -12.88
CA TYR A 87 -16.65 -12.81 -12.14
C TYR A 87 -18.03 -12.20 -11.92
N LYS A 88 -18.28 -11.62 -10.74
CA LYS A 88 -19.44 -10.75 -10.55
C LYS A 88 -19.17 -9.40 -11.21
N VAL A 89 -20.16 -8.89 -11.91
CA VAL A 89 -20.11 -7.58 -12.57
C VAL A 89 -21.38 -6.82 -12.26
N ALA A 90 -21.30 -5.49 -12.33
CA ALA A 90 -22.46 -4.62 -12.29
C ALA A 90 -22.25 -3.48 -13.28
N ILE A 91 -23.36 -2.94 -13.77
CA ILE A 91 -23.41 -1.74 -14.58
C ILE A 91 -24.34 -0.74 -13.89
N ILE A 92 -24.03 0.54 -14.04
CA ILE A 92 -24.81 1.63 -13.46
C ILE A 92 -25.33 2.52 -14.59
N SER A 93 -26.51 3.12 -14.41
CA SER A 93 -27.10 3.97 -15.44
C SER A 93 -26.84 5.45 -15.16
N ASP A 94 -26.50 6.17 -16.21
CA ASP A 94 -26.74 7.58 -16.31
C ASP A 94 -28.04 7.78 -17.10
N LEU A 95 -29.00 8.51 -16.52
CA LEU A 95 -30.30 8.80 -17.16
C LEU A 95 -30.39 10.26 -17.59
N ASP A 96 -29.29 11.02 -17.49
CA ASP A 96 -29.29 12.46 -17.71
C ASP A 96 -30.44 13.13 -16.91
N THR A 97 -31.22 13.98 -17.56
CA THR A 97 -32.36 14.69 -16.98
C THR A 97 -33.53 13.79 -16.60
N ASP A 98 -33.60 12.57 -17.14
CA ASP A 98 -34.67 11.60 -16.86
C ASP A 98 -34.46 10.86 -15.53
N SER A 99 -33.35 11.13 -14.84
CA SER A 99 -33.11 10.70 -13.45
C SER A 99 -34.15 11.27 -12.47
N LYS A 100 -34.76 12.43 -12.78
CA LYS A 100 -35.69 13.11 -11.86
C LYS A 100 -37.05 12.40 -11.78
N VAL A 101 -37.46 12.07 -10.56
CA VAL A 101 -38.80 11.55 -10.29
C VAL A 101 -39.76 12.72 -10.04
N ALA A 102 -40.74 12.86 -10.94
CA ALA A 102 -41.74 13.92 -10.91
C ALA A 102 -42.41 14.06 -9.53
N ASP A 103 -42.52 15.31 -9.07
CA ASP A 103 -43.21 15.73 -7.84
C ASP A 103 -42.73 15.07 -6.53
N LYS A 104 -41.54 14.45 -6.53
CA LYS A 104 -40.96 13.83 -5.32
C LYS A 104 -39.71 14.51 -4.80
N GLY A 105 -39.04 15.34 -5.61
CA GLY A 105 -37.74 15.92 -5.25
C GLY A 105 -36.67 14.83 -5.02
N VAL A 106 -36.75 13.75 -5.79
CA VAL A 106 -35.85 12.60 -5.72
C VAL A 106 -35.37 12.29 -7.13
N TRP A 107 -34.10 11.94 -7.25
CA TRP A 107 -33.49 11.47 -8.48
C TRP A 107 -33.08 10.01 -8.32
N VAL A 108 -33.05 9.28 -9.43
CA VAL A 108 -32.77 7.84 -9.44
C VAL A 108 -31.74 7.45 -10.49
N SER A 109 -31.00 6.39 -10.18
CA SER A 109 -30.16 5.64 -11.10
C SER A 109 -30.39 4.15 -10.87
N TYR A 110 -30.07 3.32 -11.85
CA TYR A 110 -30.26 1.88 -11.80
C TYR A 110 -28.94 1.14 -11.79
N LEU A 111 -28.80 0.22 -10.83
CA LEU A 111 -27.70 -0.74 -10.77
C LEU A 111 -28.20 -2.10 -11.25
N LYS A 112 -27.61 -2.60 -12.33
CA LYS A 112 -27.91 -3.94 -12.87
C LYS A 112 -26.73 -4.86 -12.64
N ARG A 113 -26.96 -5.94 -11.90
CA ARG A 113 -25.92 -6.93 -11.54
C ARG A 113 -25.93 -8.09 -12.52
N GLY A 114 -24.81 -8.79 -12.58
CA GLY A 114 -24.65 -9.93 -13.43
C GLY A 114 -23.37 -10.70 -13.16
N SER A 115 -23.05 -11.59 -14.08
CA SER A 115 -21.85 -12.41 -14.06
C SER A 115 -21.21 -12.46 -15.43
N LEU A 116 -19.88 -12.37 -15.47
CA LEU A 116 -19.06 -12.48 -16.66
C LEU A 116 -18.21 -13.74 -16.53
N THR A 117 -18.36 -14.67 -17.47
CA THR A 117 -17.60 -15.93 -17.48
C THR A 117 -16.60 -15.94 -18.62
N TRP A 118 -15.31 -16.10 -18.27
CA TRP A 118 -14.23 -16.32 -19.21
C TRP A 118 -13.96 -17.81 -19.38
N ASN A 119 -14.09 -18.31 -20.61
CA ASN A 119 -13.73 -19.68 -20.95
C ASN A 119 -12.36 -19.71 -21.65
N PRO A 120 -11.30 -20.21 -20.98
CA PRO A 120 -9.95 -20.19 -21.55
C PRO A 120 -9.78 -21.13 -22.75
N SER A 121 -10.53 -22.24 -22.80
CA SER A 121 -10.42 -23.23 -23.88
C SER A 121 -10.99 -22.72 -25.20
N THR A 122 -12.10 -21.97 -25.14
CA THR A 122 -12.78 -21.44 -26.33
C THR A 122 -12.43 -19.98 -26.62
N ARG A 123 -11.70 -19.32 -25.71
CA ARG A 123 -11.39 -17.89 -25.72
C ARG A 123 -12.63 -17.00 -25.83
N LYS A 124 -13.74 -17.40 -25.19
CA LYS A 124 -15.00 -16.67 -25.21
C LYS A 124 -15.33 -16.07 -23.85
N VAL A 125 -15.91 -14.88 -23.89
CA VAL A 125 -16.53 -14.22 -22.73
C VAL A 125 -18.04 -14.32 -22.86
N THR A 126 -18.74 -14.70 -21.79
CA THR A 126 -20.21 -14.72 -21.73
C THR A 126 -20.66 -13.85 -20.57
N ALA A 127 -21.49 -12.85 -20.86
CA ALA A 127 -22.13 -12.01 -19.85
C ALA A 127 -23.59 -12.45 -19.67
N LYS A 128 -24.03 -12.52 -18.42
CA LYS A 128 -25.43 -12.75 -18.05
C LYS A 128 -25.82 -11.77 -16.96
N PHE A 129 -26.88 -11.02 -17.17
CA PHE A 129 -27.42 -10.11 -16.16
C PHE A 129 -28.54 -10.80 -15.37
N ASP A 130 -28.63 -10.44 -14.11
CA ASP A 130 -29.72 -10.85 -13.24
C ASP A 130 -31.01 -10.15 -13.70
N ASN A 131 -32.16 -10.76 -13.42
CA ASN A 131 -33.46 -10.17 -13.76
C ASN A 131 -33.76 -8.93 -12.92
N ASP A 132 -33.28 -8.93 -11.68
CA ASP A 132 -33.51 -7.86 -10.72
C ASP A 132 -32.68 -6.62 -11.07
N GLN A 133 -33.34 -5.47 -11.07
CA GLN A 133 -32.71 -4.15 -11.18
C GLN A 133 -32.85 -3.43 -9.84
N VAL A 134 -31.76 -2.84 -9.36
CA VAL A 134 -31.77 -2.06 -8.13
C VAL A 134 -31.93 -0.59 -8.46
N THR A 135 -32.95 0.05 -7.91
CA THR A 135 -33.11 1.50 -7.97
C THR A 135 -32.33 2.14 -6.82
N LEU A 136 -31.33 2.94 -7.16
CA LEU A 136 -30.61 3.82 -6.25
C LEU A 136 -31.22 5.20 -6.34
N SER A 137 -31.31 5.93 -5.22
CA SER A 137 -31.98 7.22 -5.18
C SER A 137 -31.33 8.20 -4.22
N SER A 138 -31.36 9.48 -4.55
CA SER A 138 -30.91 10.58 -3.70
C SER A 138 -31.87 11.76 -3.78
N ASN A 139 -31.97 12.54 -2.71
CA ASN A 139 -32.66 13.82 -2.65
C ASN A 139 -31.70 15.01 -2.63
N ILE A 140 -30.39 14.77 -2.80
CA ILE A 140 -29.37 15.81 -2.89
C ILE A 140 -29.12 16.10 -4.37
N ALA A 141 -29.46 17.32 -4.79
CA ALA A 141 -29.36 17.72 -6.19
C ALA A 141 -28.76 19.11 -6.35
N MET A 142 -28.16 19.32 -7.51
CA MET A 142 -27.58 20.59 -7.90
C MET A 142 -28.26 21.09 -9.18
N LYS A 143 -28.85 22.29 -9.10
CA LYS A 143 -29.61 22.88 -10.22
C LYS A 143 -30.64 21.91 -10.79
N ASP A 144 -31.36 21.23 -9.89
CA ASP A 144 -32.45 20.30 -10.23
C ASP A 144 -32.00 19.03 -10.97
N ARG A 145 -30.71 18.67 -10.89
CA ARG A 145 -30.11 17.46 -11.48
C ARG A 145 -29.30 16.70 -10.42
N ALA A 146 -29.39 15.37 -10.44
CA ALA A 146 -28.65 14.47 -9.56
C ALA A 146 -28.75 13.03 -10.04
N MET A 147 -27.96 12.15 -9.43
CA MET A 147 -27.94 10.71 -9.72
C MET A 147 -27.62 10.40 -11.19
N GLU A 148 -26.85 11.27 -11.83
CA GLU A 148 -26.29 11.07 -13.17
C GLU A 148 -24.94 10.38 -12.99
N LEU A 149 -25.03 9.07 -12.76
CA LEU A 149 -23.93 8.25 -12.28
C LEU A 149 -23.03 7.80 -13.44
N SER A 150 -21.92 8.50 -13.62
CA SER A 150 -21.10 8.38 -14.84
C SER A 150 -19.97 7.34 -14.78
N GLU A 151 -19.76 6.66 -13.64
CA GLU A 151 -18.75 5.58 -13.52
C GLU A 151 -19.06 4.65 -12.33
N LEU A 152 -18.58 3.40 -12.39
CA LEU A 152 -18.65 2.42 -11.31
C LEU A 152 -17.29 1.77 -11.06
N VAL A 153 -16.65 2.10 -9.94
CA VAL A 153 -15.28 1.67 -9.63
C VAL A 153 -15.20 0.93 -8.29
N THR A 154 -14.18 0.09 -8.14
CA THR A 154 -13.80 -0.47 -6.84
C THR A 154 -12.59 0.29 -6.30
N PHE A 155 -12.69 0.83 -5.11
CA PHE A 155 -11.60 1.53 -4.42
C PHE A 155 -11.67 1.22 -2.93
N ASP A 156 -10.53 0.88 -2.32
CA ASP A 156 -10.46 0.56 -0.87
C ASP A 156 -11.47 -0.53 -0.44
N GLY A 157 -11.63 -1.58 -1.25
CA GLY A 157 -12.60 -2.65 -1.02
C GLY A 157 -14.08 -2.22 -1.09
N LYS A 158 -14.38 -1.01 -1.53
CA LYS A 158 -15.73 -0.46 -1.69
C LYS A 158 -16.10 -0.32 -3.15
N VAL A 159 -17.39 -0.45 -3.46
CA VAL A 159 -17.93 -0.08 -4.77
C VAL A 159 -18.40 1.36 -4.71
N LEU A 160 -17.86 2.20 -5.59
CA LEU A 160 -18.11 3.63 -5.64
C LEU A 160 -18.67 4.02 -7.00
N SER A 161 -19.49 5.06 -6.99
CA SER A 161 -19.95 5.78 -8.18
C SER A 161 -19.85 7.27 -7.88
N PHE A 162 -19.84 8.12 -8.89
CA PHE A 162 -19.95 9.56 -8.68
C PHE A 162 -21.04 10.15 -9.57
N ASP A 163 -21.67 11.22 -9.08
CA ASP A 163 -22.67 12.01 -9.81
C ASP A 163 -21.99 13.24 -10.42
N ASP A 164 -21.99 13.33 -11.75
CA ASP A 164 -21.30 14.39 -12.49
C ASP A 164 -21.95 15.77 -12.34
N ARG A 165 -23.15 15.83 -11.77
CA ARG A 165 -23.90 17.07 -11.54
C ARG A 165 -23.61 17.69 -10.19
N THR A 166 -23.58 16.87 -9.16
CA THR A 166 -23.38 17.31 -7.77
C THR A 166 -21.93 17.20 -7.31
N GLY A 167 -21.10 16.44 -8.03
CA GLY A 167 -19.75 16.09 -7.62
C GLY A 167 -19.71 15.09 -6.45
N LEU A 168 -20.86 14.55 -6.02
CA LEU A 168 -20.90 13.59 -4.94
C LEU A 168 -20.38 12.23 -5.40
N VAL A 169 -19.35 11.74 -4.70
CA VAL A 169 -18.94 10.34 -4.71
C VAL A 169 -19.79 9.60 -3.71
N PHE A 170 -20.40 8.51 -4.17
CA PHE A 170 -21.24 7.65 -3.38
C PHE A 170 -20.62 6.28 -3.20
N GLN A 171 -20.77 5.73 -2.00
CA GLN A 171 -20.54 4.33 -1.73
C GLN A 171 -21.82 3.52 -1.95
N ILE A 172 -21.72 2.41 -2.68
CA ILE A 172 -22.83 1.48 -2.91
C ILE A 172 -22.62 0.26 -2.01
N GLU A 173 -23.56 0.01 -1.10
CA GLU A 173 -23.59 -1.19 -0.27
C GLU A 173 -24.95 -1.88 -0.36
N GLY A 174 -24.94 -3.14 -0.81
CA GLY A 174 -26.17 -3.86 -1.09
C GLY A 174 -27.03 -3.07 -2.10
N ASN A 175 -28.28 -2.80 -1.74
CA ASN A 175 -29.23 -2.07 -2.58
C ASN A 175 -29.36 -0.58 -2.22
N LYS A 176 -28.36 -0.02 -1.54
CA LYS A 176 -28.37 1.37 -1.05
C LYS A 176 -27.14 2.13 -1.54
N ILE A 177 -27.28 3.45 -1.57
CA ILE A 177 -26.25 4.40 -1.96
C ILE A 177 -26.06 5.42 -0.83
N TYR A 178 -24.82 5.74 -0.48
CA TYR A 178 -24.47 6.61 0.64
C TYR A 178 -23.47 7.68 0.18
N PRO A 179 -23.72 8.99 0.41
CA PRO A 179 -22.75 10.03 0.11
C PRO A 179 -21.45 9.81 0.90
N TRP A 180 -20.30 9.93 0.24
CA TRP A 180 -19.00 9.75 0.87
C TRP A 180 -18.16 11.03 0.86
N ILE A 181 -17.88 11.57 -0.34
CA ILE A 181 -17.05 12.77 -0.53
C ILE A 181 -17.72 13.63 -1.59
N ILE A 182 -17.57 14.96 -1.50
CA ILE A 182 -17.95 15.90 -2.56
C ILE A 182 -16.70 16.41 -3.27
N LEU A 183 -16.74 16.39 -4.59
CA LEU A 183 -15.70 16.91 -5.47
C LEU A 183 -16.17 18.24 -6.05
N MET A 184 -15.45 19.31 -5.72
CA MET A 184 -15.71 20.64 -6.26
C MET A 184 -15.00 20.78 -7.63
N ASP A 185 -15.59 21.56 -8.53
CA ASP A 185 -15.06 21.75 -9.88
C ASP A 185 -13.67 22.43 -9.89
N GLY A 186 -12.84 22.07 -10.88
CA GLY A 186 -11.52 22.66 -11.10
C GLY A 186 -10.52 22.43 -9.98
N ASP A 187 -9.98 23.53 -9.42
CA ASP A 187 -9.00 23.52 -8.32
C ASP A 187 -9.65 23.36 -6.93
N GLY A 188 -10.96 23.16 -6.90
CA GLY A 188 -11.76 22.98 -5.70
C GLY A 188 -12.24 24.26 -5.02
N LYS A 189 -11.98 25.45 -5.61
CA LYS A 189 -12.45 26.74 -5.07
C LYS A 189 -13.67 27.30 -5.79
N THR A 190 -14.24 26.53 -6.69
CA THR A 190 -15.42 26.90 -7.46
C THR A 190 -16.68 26.56 -6.67
N ALA A 191 -17.66 27.46 -6.59
CA ALA A 191 -18.96 27.19 -5.96
C ALA A 191 -19.96 26.47 -6.91
N LYS A 192 -19.42 25.89 -7.98
CA LYS A 192 -20.17 25.15 -9.00
C LYS A 192 -20.09 23.66 -8.73
#